data_AF-A0A2J4PQU8-F1
#
_entry.id   AF-A0A2J4PQU8-F1
#
_cell.length_a   1.000
_cell.length_b   1.000
_cell.length_c   1.000
_cell.angle_alpha   90.00
_cell.angle_beta   90.00
_cell.angle_gamma   90.00
#
_symmetry.space_group_name_H-M   'P 1'
#
loop_
_entity.id
_entity.type
_entity.pdbx_description
1 polymer ?
#
loop_
_entity_poly.entity_id
_entity_poly.type
_entity_poly.pdbx_seq_one_letter_code
_entity_poly.pdbx_strand_id
1 'polypeptide(L)'
;YTDPSANYAWFGVYSVYMLIGAVALFICYKFTKERVVATAEQTANVKTTDLFLELKHNRPLVILGLFFMLAFTFMFFMNTVNGFFNQYVVGHSEWMGAVGLVASIPGIAFPIFWPKLKKIFGKKGFFHIFLAMFIVGELLTYVWSREGMHDALWLAYIATFIKQWGLTSATGFMWALVPEVIAYGELKSGKRNAAIINAIMGLFFKIGFTIGGAIPLWLLAVYGFNETGAQQSASAIDGIIMTAVWIPIALAIVSMIIMQVYPISDKNVTDINRQLDEVRV
;
A
#
# COMPACT_ATOMS: atom_id res chain seq x y z
N TYR A 1 -21.15 4.63 -16.90
CA TYR A 1 -20.70 3.32 -16.35
C TYR A 1 -21.72 2.19 -16.52
N THR A 2 -22.88 2.40 -17.15
CA THR A 2 -23.96 1.40 -17.31
C THR A 2 -24.43 1.30 -18.76
N ASP A 3 -23.50 1.08 -19.70
CA ASP A 3 -23.87 0.69 -21.06
C ASP A 3 -23.97 -0.84 -21.12
N PRO A 4 -25.10 -1.44 -21.54
CA PRO A 4 -25.26 -2.90 -21.64
C PRO A 4 -24.18 -3.58 -22.52
N SER A 5 -23.59 -2.86 -23.47
CA SER A 5 -22.47 -3.34 -24.30
C SER A 5 -21.17 -3.53 -23.50
N ALA A 6 -21.01 -2.84 -22.35
CA ALA A 6 -19.82 -2.92 -21.52
C ALA A 6 -19.72 -4.25 -20.74
N ASN A 7 -20.83 -4.94 -20.48
CA ASN A 7 -20.83 -6.22 -19.76
C ASN A 7 -20.06 -7.31 -20.52
N TYR A 8 -20.20 -7.36 -21.85
CA TYR A 8 -19.45 -8.30 -22.69
C TYR A 8 -17.98 -7.88 -22.86
N ALA A 9 -17.71 -6.57 -22.89
CA ALA A 9 -16.34 -6.04 -22.98
C ALA A 9 -15.50 -6.45 -21.76
N TRP A 10 -16.03 -6.32 -20.53
CA TRP A 10 -15.34 -6.74 -19.31
C TRP A 10 -15.11 -8.24 -19.25
N PHE A 11 -16.09 -9.05 -19.66
CA PHE A 11 -15.91 -10.51 -19.73
C PHE A 11 -14.78 -10.91 -20.69
N GLY A 12 -14.69 -10.26 -21.86
CA GLY A 12 -13.63 -10.49 -22.83
C GLY A 12 -12.24 -10.13 -22.29
N VAL A 13 -12.10 -8.95 -21.67
CA VAL A 13 -10.84 -8.50 -21.05
C VAL A 13 -10.40 -9.46 -19.95
N TYR A 14 -11.31 -9.86 -19.05
CA TYR A 14 -10.98 -10.81 -17.98
C TYR A 14 -10.59 -12.19 -18.51
N SER A 15 -11.23 -12.67 -19.58
CA SER A 15 -10.91 -13.95 -20.21
C SER A 15 -9.47 -13.97 -20.75
N VAL A 16 -9.04 -12.89 -21.41
CA VAL A 16 -7.67 -12.74 -21.90
C VAL A 16 -6.66 -12.74 -20.75
N TYR A 17 -6.90 -11.96 -19.70
CA TYR A 17 -6.02 -11.92 -18.52
C TYR A 17 -5.94 -13.27 -17.80
N MET A 18 -7.04 -14.02 -17.69
CA MET A 18 -7.05 -15.36 -17.11
C MET A 18 -6.20 -16.34 -17.93
N LEU A 19 -6.31 -16.33 -19.27
CA LEU A 19 -5.51 -17.21 -20.13
C LEU A 19 -4.02 -16.92 -20.02
N ILE A 20 -3.62 -15.65 -20.10
CA ILE A 20 -2.22 -15.24 -19.96
C ILE A 20 -1.70 -15.62 -18.56
N GLY A 21 -2.48 -15.34 -17.51
CA GLY A 21 -2.14 -15.68 -16.14
C GLY A 21 -1.99 -17.19 -15.92
N ALA A 22 -2.89 -18.00 -16.47
CA ALA A 22 -2.80 -19.46 -16.41
C ALA A 22 -1.53 -19.97 -17.08
N VAL A 23 -1.23 -19.50 -18.29
CA VAL A 23 0.00 -19.89 -19.01
C VAL A 23 1.24 -19.52 -18.20
N ALA A 24 1.31 -18.31 -17.65
CA ALA A 24 2.42 -17.89 -16.80
C ALA A 24 2.59 -18.78 -15.56
N LEU A 25 1.49 -19.14 -14.89
CA LEU A 25 1.52 -20.04 -13.73
C LEU A 25 2.00 -21.45 -14.10
N PHE A 26 1.56 -22.00 -15.24
CA PHE A 26 2.03 -23.30 -15.73
C PHE A 26 3.52 -23.28 -16.08
N ILE A 27 4.02 -22.19 -16.67
CA ILE A 27 5.45 -21.98 -16.91
C ILE A 27 6.19 -21.94 -15.57
N CYS A 28 5.75 -21.14 -14.61
CA CYS A 28 6.36 -21.09 -13.28
C CYS A 28 6.39 -22.48 -12.62
N TYR A 29 5.28 -23.23 -12.63
CA TYR A 29 5.24 -24.59 -12.08
C TYR A 29 6.28 -25.52 -12.72
N LYS A 30 6.41 -25.48 -14.05
CA LYS A 30 7.32 -26.37 -14.78
C LYS A 30 8.80 -25.99 -14.62
N PHE A 31 9.10 -24.69 -14.48
CA PHE A 31 10.48 -24.18 -14.46
C PHE A 31 11.01 -23.85 -13.05
N THR A 32 10.15 -23.79 -12.02
CA THR A 32 10.60 -23.55 -10.65
C THR A 32 11.29 -24.80 -10.12
N LYS A 33 12.62 -24.75 -10.03
CA LYS A 33 13.43 -25.76 -9.33
C LYS A 33 13.71 -25.25 -7.92
N GLU A 34 13.16 -25.95 -6.93
CA GLU A 34 13.38 -25.64 -5.52
C GLU A 34 14.86 -25.90 -5.17
N ARG A 35 15.59 -24.81 -4.85
CA ARG A 35 17.05 -24.84 -4.65
C ARG A 35 17.46 -24.80 -3.18
N VAL A 36 16.51 -24.60 -2.28
CA VAL A 36 16.72 -24.53 -0.82
C VAL A 36 15.74 -25.49 -0.18
N VAL A 37 16.19 -26.72 0.04
CA VAL A 37 15.45 -27.69 0.85
C VAL A 37 15.48 -27.15 2.28
N ALA A 38 14.36 -26.63 2.78
CA ALA A 38 14.19 -26.54 4.23
C ALA A 38 14.34 -27.96 4.76
N THR A 39 15.37 -28.23 5.57
CA THR A 39 15.61 -29.56 6.12
C THR A 39 14.31 -30.07 6.73
N ALA A 40 13.88 -31.30 6.39
CA ALA A 40 12.56 -31.83 6.79
C ALA A 40 12.28 -31.72 8.30
N GLU A 41 13.32 -31.63 9.13
CA GLU A 41 13.25 -31.37 10.58
C GLU A 41 12.78 -29.95 10.97
N GLN A 42 13.01 -28.92 10.15
CA GLN A 42 12.58 -27.55 10.42
C GLN A 42 11.10 -27.33 10.10
N THR A 43 10.56 -28.01 9.09
CA THR A 43 9.14 -27.92 8.70
C THR A 43 8.23 -28.73 9.65
N ALA A 44 8.75 -29.82 10.23
CA ALA A 44 7.99 -30.71 11.12
C ALA A 44 7.64 -30.10 12.50
N ASN A 45 8.26 -28.97 12.88
CA ASN A 45 8.13 -28.37 14.22
C ASN A 45 7.49 -26.97 14.23
N VAL A 46 6.85 -26.55 13.13
CA VAL A 46 6.15 -25.27 13.05
C VAL A 46 4.78 -25.40 13.71
N LYS A 47 4.62 -24.83 14.91
CA LYS A 47 3.35 -24.86 15.65
C LYS A 47 2.59 -23.56 15.43
N THR A 48 1.26 -23.60 15.49
CA THR A 48 0.41 -22.38 15.45
C THR A 48 0.75 -21.40 16.59
N THR A 49 1.28 -21.90 17.71
CA THR A 49 1.80 -21.09 18.81
C THR A 49 3.00 -20.21 18.43
N ASP A 50 3.76 -20.59 17.40
CA ASP A 50 4.91 -19.83 16.91
C ASP A 50 4.47 -18.48 16.32
N LEU A 51 3.21 -18.36 15.85
CA LEU A 51 2.63 -17.08 15.41
C LEU A 51 2.58 -16.05 16.56
N PHE A 52 2.14 -16.47 17.75
CA PHE A 52 2.08 -15.58 18.91
C PHE A 52 3.48 -15.26 19.45
N LEU A 53 4.40 -16.22 19.38
CA LEU A 53 5.80 -16.01 19.77
C LEU A 53 6.50 -15.01 18.85
N GLU A 54 6.29 -15.11 17.54
CA GLU A 54 6.80 -14.15 16.56
C GLU A 54 6.20 -12.75 16.79
N LEU A 55 4.88 -12.63 16.97
CA LEU A 55 4.26 -11.34 17.31
C LEU A 55 4.81 -10.72 18.60
N LYS A 56 5.12 -11.55 19.62
CA LYS A 56 5.62 -11.05 20.91
C LYS A 56 7.10 -10.66 20.88
N HIS A 57 7.95 -11.43 20.20
CA HIS A 57 9.41 -11.28 20.27
C HIS A 57 10.01 -10.56 19.05
N ASN A 58 9.32 -10.57 17.91
CA ASN A 58 9.75 -9.91 16.68
C ASN A 58 9.16 -8.49 16.61
N ARG A 59 9.72 -7.57 17.43
CA ARG A 59 9.32 -6.15 17.39
C ARG A 59 9.36 -5.52 15.97
N PRO A 60 10.39 -5.78 15.13
CA PRO A 60 10.38 -5.30 13.74
C PRO A 60 9.19 -5.79 12.93
N LEU A 61 8.74 -7.03 13.13
CA LEU A 61 7.57 -7.60 12.47
C LEU A 61 6.29 -6.84 12.81
N VAL A 62 6.06 -6.57 14.09
CA VAL A 62 4.86 -5.84 14.52
C VAL A 62 4.84 -4.42 13.96
N ILE A 63 5.99 -3.72 14.02
CA ILE A 63 6.10 -2.35 13.49
C ILE A 63 5.87 -2.34 11.98
N LEU A 64 6.47 -3.28 11.24
CA LEU A 64 6.29 -3.39 9.80
C LEU A 64 4.86 -3.81 9.44
N GLY A 65 4.25 -4.72 10.21
CA GLY A 65 2.87 -5.14 10.04
C GLY A 65 1.87 -4.00 10.26
N LEU A 66 2.06 -3.20 11.31
CA LEU A 66 1.26 -1.99 11.55
C LEU A 66 1.44 -0.96 10.43
N PHE A 67 2.67 -0.78 9.95
CA PHE A 67 2.93 0.07 8.78
C PHE A 67 2.18 -0.43 7.54
N PHE A 68 2.22 -1.73 7.25
CA PHE A 68 1.47 -2.33 6.15
C PHE A 68 -0.03 -2.09 6.28
N MET A 69 -0.58 -2.34 7.46
CA MET A 69 -2.00 -2.12 7.75
C MET A 69 -2.39 -0.67 7.42
N LEU A 70 -1.67 0.31 7.96
CA LEU A 70 -1.95 1.73 7.70
C LEU A 70 -1.76 2.10 6.22
N ALA A 71 -0.66 1.65 5.62
CA ALA A 71 -0.31 1.92 4.23
C ALA A 71 -1.40 1.47 3.27
N PHE A 72 -1.94 0.26 3.49
CA PHE A 72 -3.06 -0.23 2.72
C PHE A 72 -4.38 0.45 3.10
N THR A 73 -4.60 0.80 4.36
CA THR A 73 -5.80 1.56 4.75
C THR A 73 -5.90 2.87 3.98
N PHE A 74 -4.93 3.78 4.06
CA PHE A 74 -5.08 5.06 3.37
C PHE A 74 -5.05 4.92 1.84
N MET A 75 -4.35 3.91 1.30
CA MET A 75 -4.42 3.58 -0.13
C MET A 75 -5.83 3.17 -0.55
N PHE A 76 -6.53 2.36 0.24
CA PHE A 76 -7.90 1.95 -0.07
C PHE A 76 -8.93 3.04 0.23
N PHE A 77 -8.72 3.90 1.24
CA PHE A 77 -9.53 5.10 1.43
C PHE A 77 -9.55 5.96 0.17
N MET A 78 -8.36 6.24 -0.37
CA MET A 78 -8.20 6.96 -1.63
C MET A 78 -8.97 6.31 -2.77
N ASN A 79 -8.76 5.00 -3.01
CA ASN A 79 -9.42 4.30 -4.10
C ASN A 79 -10.95 4.29 -3.97
N THR A 80 -11.46 4.12 -2.75
CA THR A 80 -12.90 4.10 -2.47
C THR A 80 -13.56 5.45 -2.74
N VAL A 81 -12.91 6.55 -2.34
CA VAL A 81 -13.53 7.89 -2.36
C VAL A 81 -13.22 8.71 -3.61
N ASN A 82 -12.19 8.32 -4.39
CA ASN A 82 -11.75 9.08 -5.56
C ASN A 82 -12.87 9.40 -6.56
N GLY A 83 -13.75 8.43 -6.84
CA GLY A 83 -14.89 8.64 -7.74
C GLY A 83 -15.87 9.69 -7.21
N PHE A 84 -16.24 9.59 -5.93
CA PHE A 84 -17.12 10.56 -5.28
C PHE A 84 -16.50 11.96 -5.24
N PHE A 85 -15.20 12.05 -4.98
CA PHE A 85 -14.47 13.33 -4.96
C PHE A 85 -14.50 14.01 -6.34
N ASN A 86 -14.13 13.31 -7.41
CA ASN A 86 -14.12 13.91 -8.76
C ASN A 86 -15.54 14.26 -9.25
N GLN A 87 -16.54 13.45 -8.91
CA GLN A 87 -17.91 13.67 -9.35
C GLN A 87 -18.62 14.79 -8.57
N TYR A 88 -18.55 14.79 -7.23
CA TYR A 88 -19.39 15.66 -6.40
C TYR A 88 -18.66 16.84 -5.77
N VAL A 89 -17.32 16.80 -5.66
CA VAL A 89 -16.53 17.91 -5.10
C VAL A 89 -15.96 18.78 -6.22
N VAL A 90 -15.32 18.14 -7.20
CA VAL A 90 -14.69 18.85 -8.33
C VAL A 90 -15.67 19.06 -9.48
N GLY A 91 -16.60 18.13 -9.71
CA GLY A 91 -17.57 18.22 -10.82
C GLY A 91 -17.05 17.73 -12.18
N HIS A 92 -15.83 17.16 -12.24
CA HIS A 92 -15.17 16.71 -13.49
C HIS A 92 -14.90 15.20 -13.50
N SER A 93 -15.97 14.40 -13.54
CA SER A 93 -15.87 12.93 -13.61
C SER A 93 -15.16 12.41 -14.87
N GLU A 94 -15.23 13.16 -15.97
CA GLU A 94 -14.58 12.88 -17.25
C GLU A 94 -13.05 12.94 -17.18
N TRP A 95 -12.48 13.66 -16.21
CA TRP A 95 -11.04 13.74 -16.01
C TRP A 95 -10.44 12.55 -15.27
N MET A 96 -11.26 11.71 -14.64
CA MET A 96 -10.81 10.56 -13.87
C MET A 96 -9.88 9.63 -14.66
N GLY A 97 -10.15 9.42 -15.95
CA GLY A 97 -9.29 8.61 -16.82
C GLY A 97 -7.90 9.24 -16.99
N ALA A 98 -7.85 10.53 -17.35
CA ALA A 98 -6.58 11.23 -17.55
C ALA A 98 -5.77 11.39 -16.26
N VAL A 99 -6.44 11.75 -15.15
CA VAL A 99 -5.83 11.84 -13.82
C VAL A 99 -5.34 10.46 -13.35
N GLY A 100 -6.09 9.40 -13.62
CA GLY A 100 -5.69 8.01 -13.32
C GLY A 100 -4.47 7.52 -14.12
N LEU A 101 -4.30 7.98 -15.36
CA LEU A 101 -3.09 7.71 -16.13
C LEU A 101 -1.87 8.38 -15.49
N VAL A 102 -1.99 9.65 -15.09
CA VAL A 102 -0.92 10.36 -14.35
C VAL A 102 -0.60 9.65 -13.03
N ALA A 103 -1.62 9.14 -12.34
CA ALA A 103 -1.45 8.39 -11.10
C ALA A 103 -0.62 7.10 -11.24
N SER A 104 -0.56 6.53 -12.45
CA SER A 104 0.14 5.28 -12.73
C SER A 104 1.62 5.48 -13.07
N ILE A 105 1.99 6.67 -13.57
CA ILE A 105 3.36 6.98 -14.01
C ILE A 105 4.39 6.76 -12.89
N PRO A 106 4.19 7.26 -11.65
CA PRO A 106 5.16 7.06 -10.58
C PRO A 106 5.44 5.59 -10.26
N GLY A 107 4.40 4.76 -10.23
CA GLY A 107 4.51 3.34 -9.92
C GLY A 107 5.24 2.52 -10.98
N ILE A 108 5.24 2.97 -12.24
CA ILE A 108 5.89 2.28 -13.36
C ILE A 108 7.31 2.78 -13.58
N ALA A 109 7.51 4.10 -13.63
CA ALA A 109 8.76 4.69 -14.09
C ALA A 109 9.80 4.88 -12.98
N PHE A 110 9.36 5.14 -11.74
CA PHE A 110 10.25 5.57 -10.67
C PHE A 110 10.83 4.49 -9.73
N PRO A 111 10.36 3.22 -9.71
CA PRO A 111 10.98 2.17 -8.90
C PRO A 111 12.48 1.96 -9.18
N ILE A 112 12.94 2.22 -10.41
CA ILE A 112 14.37 2.16 -10.78
C ILE A 112 15.25 3.10 -9.93
N PHE A 113 14.67 4.19 -9.40
CA PHE A 113 15.39 5.15 -8.57
C PHE A 113 15.39 4.79 -7.08
N TRP A 114 14.51 3.90 -6.62
CA TRP A 114 14.39 3.56 -5.20
C TRP A 114 15.72 3.12 -4.57
N PRO A 115 16.56 2.27 -5.19
CA PRO A 115 17.86 1.90 -4.61
C PRO A 115 18.80 3.10 -4.41
N LYS A 116 18.83 4.03 -5.39
CA LYS A 116 19.65 5.25 -5.31
C LYS A 116 19.15 6.18 -4.21
N LEU A 117 17.84 6.41 -4.16
CA LEU A 117 17.22 7.31 -3.17
C LEU A 117 17.35 6.72 -1.75
N LYS A 118 17.17 5.41 -1.58
CA LYS A 118 17.42 4.71 -0.30
C LYS A 118 18.88 4.90 0.13
N LYS A 119 19.85 4.80 -0.79
CA LYS A 119 21.27 5.00 -0.46
C LYS A 119 21.58 6.43 0.01
N ILE A 120 20.89 7.43 -0.54
CA ILE A 120 21.09 8.85 -0.20
C ILE A 120 20.44 9.19 1.15
N PHE A 121 19.16 8.85 1.31
CA PHE A 121 18.35 9.27 2.46
C PHE A 121 18.34 8.26 3.61
N GLY A 122 18.90 7.07 3.38
CA GLY A 122 18.74 5.93 4.26
C GLY A 122 17.30 5.39 4.27
N LYS A 123 17.11 4.26 4.94
CA LYS A 123 15.80 3.60 5.06
C LYS A 123 14.73 4.50 5.68
N LYS A 124 14.98 5.08 6.85
CA LYS A 124 13.98 5.93 7.54
C LYS A 124 13.70 7.21 6.77
N GLY A 125 14.75 7.88 6.27
CA GLY A 125 14.60 9.11 5.49
C GLY A 125 13.81 8.89 4.21
N PHE A 126 14.00 7.76 3.53
CA PHE A 126 13.21 7.37 2.36
C PHE A 126 11.71 7.40 2.65
N PHE A 127 11.24 6.69 3.68
CA PHE A 127 9.81 6.69 4.03
C PHE A 127 9.29 8.06 4.45
N HIS A 128 10.06 8.82 5.23
CA HIS A 128 9.62 10.15 5.69
C HIS A 128 9.47 11.13 4.51
N ILE A 129 10.42 11.12 3.57
CA ILE A 129 10.35 12.00 2.39
C ILE A 129 9.17 11.65 1.51
N PHE A 130 8.93 10.37 1.25
CA PHE A 130 7.83 9.96 0.38
C PHE A 130 6.46 10.08 1.04
N LEU A 131 6.35 9.86 2.35
CA LEU A 131 5.10 10.14 3.08
C LEU A 131 4.85 11.64 3.20
N ALA A 132 5.89 12.47 3.36
CA ALA A 132 5.75 13.92 3.30
C ALA A 132 5.31 14.39 1.91
N MET A 133 5.88 13.81 0.84
CA MET A 133 5.46 14.06 -0.54
C MET A 133 3.99 13.67 -0.75
N PHE A 134 3.56 12.53 -0.22
CA PHE A 134 2.15 12.13 -0.21
C PHE A 134 1.27 13.18 0.47
N ILE A 135 1.63 13.65 1.67
CA ILE A 135 0.89 14.69 2.40
C ILE A 135 0.81 15.98 1.58
N VAL A 136 1.90 16.41 0.95
CA VAL A 136 1.91 17.60 0.07
C VAL A 136 0.95 17.40 -1.10
N GLY A 137 0.96 16.23 -1.74
CA GLY A 137 0.04 15.90 -2.83
C GLY A 137 -1.44 15.89 -2.39
N GLU A 138 -1.74 15.43 -1.18
CA GLU A 138 -3.09 15.53 -0.60
C GLU A 138 -3.49 16.97 -0.29
N LEU A 139 -2.59 17.78 0.27
CA LEU A 139 -2.86 19.20 0.49
C LEU A 139 -3.12 19.94 -0.82
N LEU A 140 -2.39 19.62 -1.90
CA LEU A 140 -2.68 20.14 -3.24
C LEU A 140 -4.03 19.64 -3.77
N THR A 141 -4.41 18.41 -3.46
CA THR A 141 -5.75 17.86 -3.77
C THR A 141 -6.84 18.65 -3.02
N TYR A 142 -6.59 19.03 -1.77
CA TYR A 142 -7.49 19.91 -1.01
C TYR A 142 -7.59 21.30 -1.63
N VAL A 143 -6.47 21.91 -2.03
CA VAL A 143 -6.47 23.20 -2.76
C VAL A 143 -7.28 23.08 -4.05
N TRP A 144 -7.13 21.96 -4.76
CA TRP A 144 -7.91 21.68 -5.96
C TRP A 144 -9.41 21.56 -5.68
N SER A 145 -9.83 21.08 -4.51
CA SER A 145 -11.26 21.07 -4.10
C SER A 145 -11.84 22.42 -3.68
N ARG A 146 -11.05 23.52 -3.64
CA ARG A 146 -11.57 24.84 -3.24
C ARG A 146 -12.25 25.55 -4.41
N GLU A 147 -13.24 26.36 -4.10
CA GLU A 147 -13.93 27.21 -5.07
C GLU A 147 -12.92 28.05 -5.88
N GLY A 148 -13.11 28.07 -7.20
CA GLY A 148 -12.23 28.77 -8.15
C GLY A 148 -11.03 27.95 -8.64
N MET A 149 -10.75 26.79 -8.05
CA MET A 149 -9.67 25.89 -8.49
C MET A 149 -10.18 24.60 -9.13
N HIS A 150 -11.49 24.30 -9.08
CA HIS A 150 -12.08 23.06 -9.59
C HIS A 150 -11.71 22.79 -11.06
N ASP A 151 -11.74 23.82 -11.91
CA ASP A 151 -11.40 23.73 -13.34
C ASP A 151 -9.89 23.64 -13.63
N ALA A 152 -9.02 23.69 -12.62
CA ALA A 152 -7.58 23.69 -12.79
C ALA A 152 -7.01 22.27 -13.00
N LEU A 153 -7.25 21.67 -14.17
CA LEU A 153 -6.78 20.32 -14.51
C LEU A 153 -5.25 20.14 -14.33
N TRP A 154 -4.46 21.18 -14.59
CA TRP A 154 -3.02 21.15 -14.37
C TRP A 154 -2.66 20.91 -12.89
N LEU A 155 -3.44 21.47 -11.96
CA LEU A 155 -3.26 21.26 -10.52
C LEU A 155 -3.63 19.83 -10.15
N ALA A 156 -4.69 19.27 -10.74
CA ALA A 156 -5.06 17.86 -10.57
C ALA A 156 -3.91 16.92 -10.95
N TYR A 157 -3.24 17.18 -12.08
CA TYR A 157 -2.10 16.38 -12.52
C TYR A 157 -0.91 16.49 -11.58
N ILE A 158 -0.55 17.70 -11.15
CA ILE A 158 0.57 17.91 -10.22
C ILE A 158 0.26 17.26 -8.86
N ALA A 159 -0.92 17.53 -8.29
CA ALA A 159 -1.35 16.97 -7.02
C ALA A 159 -1.34 15.44 -7.06
N THR A 160 -1.93 14.86 -8.11
CA THR A 160 -2.00 13.41 -8.28
C THR A 160 -0.62 12.80 -8.49
N PHE A 161 0.23 13.39 -9.33
CA PHE A 161 1.58 12.88 -9.56
C PHE A 161 2.41 12.85 -8.27
N ILE A 162 2.46 13.97 -7.54
CA ILE A 162 3.20 14.09 -6.28
C ILE A 162 2.66 13.11 -5.25
N LYS A 163 1.33 13.08 -5.08
CA LYS A 163 0.66 12.16 -4.15
C LYS A 163 0.99 10.70 -4.45
N GLN A 164 0.84 10.31 -5.71
CA GLN A 164 1.00 8.92 -6.13
C GLN A 164 2.46 8.50 -6.10
N TRP A 165 3.40 9.41 -6.35
CA TRP A 165 4.81 9.11 -6.17
C TRP A 165 5.17 8.86 -4.69
N GLY A 166 4.65 9.69 -3.79
CA GLY A 166 4.77 9.48 -2.35
C GLY A 166 4.20 8.12 -1.92
N LEU A 167 2.94 7.86 -2.28
CA LEU A 167 2.22 6.62 -1.97
C LEU A 167 2.95 5.38 -2.52
N THR A 168 3.19 5.32 -3.83
CA THR A 168 3.77 4.14 -4.50
C THR A 168 5.19 3.85 -4.06
N SER A 169 5.98 4.87 -3.72
CA SER A 169 7.34 4.66 -3.21
C SER A 169 7.31 4.07 -1.80
N ALA A 170 6.44 4.59 -0.92
CA ALA A 170 6.29 4.06 0.43
C ALA A 170 5.72 2.63 0.43
N THR A 171 4.65 2.38 -0.32
CA THR A 171 4.00 1.05 -0.41
C THR A 171 4.78 0.05 -1.27
N GLY A 172 5.61 0.53 -2.19
CA GLY A 172 6.47 -0.34 -2.99
C GLY A 172 7.69 -0.81 -2.21
N PHE A 173 8.40 0.12 -1.56
CA PHE A 173 9.65 -0.20 -0.86
C PHE A 173 9.43 -0.98 0.44
N MET A 174 8.24 -0.91 1.06
CA MET A 174 7.94 -1.68 2.27
C MET A 174 8.07 -3.21 2.08
N TRP A 175 7.82 -3.72 0.87
CA TRP A 175 7.99 -5.14 0.56
C TRP A 175 9.46 -5.58 0.60
N ALA A 176 10.40 -4.66 0.35
CA ALA A 176 11.84 -4.94 0.47
C ALA A 176 12.28 -5.14 1.94
N LEU A 177 11.48 -4.71 2.92
CA LEU A 177 11.77 -4.89 4.34
C LEU A 177 11.30 -6.25 4.88
N VAL A 178 10.41 -6.94 4.17
CA VAL A 178 9.87 -8.24 4.60
C VAL A 178 10.97 -9.29 4.77
N PRO A 179 11.91 -9.47 3.82
CA PRO A 179 13.04 -10.38 4.01
C PRO A 179 13.93 -10.03 5.21
N GLU A 180 14.11 -8.74 5.50
CA GLU A 180 14.94 -8.29 6.64
C GLU A 180 14.31 -8.71 7.98
N VAL A 181 12.98 -8.60 8.10
CA VAL A 181 12.24 -9.04 9.28
C VAL A 181 12.26 -10.57 9.42
N ILE A 182 12.22 -11.29 8.31
CA ILE A 182 12.37 -12.76 8.29
C ILE A 182 13.75 -13.15 8.81
N ALA A 183 14.82 -12.52 8.31
CA ALA A 183 16.18 -12.79 8.76
C ALA A 183 16.38 -12.46 10.24
N TYR A 184 15.83 -11.33 10.70
CA TYR A 184 15.87 -10.98 12.13
C TYR A 184 15.11 -11.99 13.02
N GLY A 185 13.95 -12.47 12.55
CA GLY A 185 13.19 -13.51 13.23
C GLY A 185 13.98 -14.82 13.33
N GLU A 186 14.58 -15.25 12.22
CA GLU A 186 15.42 -16.45 12.15
C GLU A 186 16.61 -16.38 13.12
N LEU A 187 17.29 -15.23 13.20
CA LEU A 187 18.41 -15.04 14.11
C LEU A 187 17.99 -15.14 15.59
N LYS A 188 16.80 -14.64 15.94
CA LYS A 188 16.31 -14.66 17.33
C LYS A 188 15.68 -15.96 17.75
N SER A 189 14.94 -16.62 16.87
CA SER A 189 14.22 -17.86 17.19
C SER A 189 15.04 -19.11 16.87
N GLY A 190 16.11 -18.98 16.08
CA GLY A 190 16.86 -20.10 15.51
C GLY A 190 16.06 -20.90 14.46
N LYS A 191 14.82 -20.48 14.14
CA LYS A 191 13.91 -21.14 13.21
C LYS A 191 13.53 -20.19 12.10
N ARG A 192 13.65 -20.63 10.85
CA ARG A 192 13.26 -19.84 9.69
C ARG A 192 11.74 -19.89 9.47
N ASN A 193 11.00 -19.10 10.23
CA ASN A 193 9.53 -19.02 10.18
C ASN A 193 8.99 -18.11 9.06
N ALA A 194 9.58 -18.17 7.86
CA ALA A 194 9.24 -17.28 6.75
C ALA A 194 7.75 -17.35 6.35
N ALA A 195 7.16 -18.55 6.38
CA ALA A 195 5.75 -18.75 6.07
C ALA A 195 4.81 -18.08 7.09
N ILE A 196 5.11 -18.22 8.39
CA ILE A 196 4.34 -17.58 9.46
C ILE A 196 4.44 -16.06 9.34
N ILE A 197 5.64 -15.53 9.13
CA ILE A 197 5.86 -14.08 9.00
C ILE A 197 5.07 -13.54 7.81
N ASN A 198 5.13 -14.20 6.65
CA ASN A 198 4.35 -13.80 5.48
C ASN A 198 2.83 -13.91 5.71
N ALA A 199 2.37 -14.92 6.45
CA ALA A 199 0.96 -15.06 6.83
C ALA A 199 0.51 -13.93 7.76
N ILE A 200 1.33 -13.54 8.75
CA ILE A 200 1.08 -12.40 9.64
C ILE A 200 1.02 -11.10 8.83
N MET A 201 1.98 -10.88 7.92
CA MET A 201 1.96 -9.71 7.03
C MET A 201 0.70 -9.68 6.15
N GLY A 202 0.29 -10.84 5.62
CA GLY A 202 -0.96 -11.00 4.87
C GLY A 202 -2.21 -10.71 5.71
N LEU A 203 -2.21 -11.02 7.00
CA LEU A 203 -3.29 -10.66 7.92
C LEU A 203 -3.38 -9.14 8.10
N PHE A 204 -2.27 -8.46 8.38
CA PHE A 204 -2.23 -6.99 8.49
C PHE A 204 -2.69 -6.30 7.20
N PHE A 205 -2.28 -6.84 6.04
CA PHE A 205 -2.77 -6.40 4.73
C PHE A 205 -4.30 -6.50 4.62
N LYS A 206 -4.89 -7.66 4.95
CA LYS A 206 -6.34 -7.87 4.88
C LYS A 206 -7.10 -6.94 5.81
N ILE A 207 -6.59 -6.73 7.03
CA ILE A 207 -7.18 -5.76 7.98
C ILE A 207 -7.15 -4.36 7.36
N GLY A 208 -5.99 -3.94 6.85
CA GLY A 208 -5.83 -2.63 6.22
C GLY A 208 -6.77 -2.42 5.04
N PHE A 209 -6.91 -3.45 4.19
CA PHE A 209 -7.85 -3.50 3.07
C PHE A 209 -9.31 -3.38 3.51
N THR A 210 -9.74 -4.19 4.48
CA THR A 210 -11.14 -4.18 4.97
C THR A 210 -11.50 -2.83 5.59
N ILE A 211 -10.61 -2.29 6.43
CA ILE A 211 -10.78 -0.96 7.03
C ILE A 211 -10.83 0.10 5.92
N GLY A 212 -9.92 0.03 4.94
CA GLY A 212 -9.83 1.02 3.88
C GLY A 212 -10.93 0.95 2.83
N GLY A 213 -11.66 -0.15 2.71
CA GLY A 213 -12.84 -0.27 1.87
C GLY A 213 -14.14 0.12 2.59
N ALA A 214 -14.31 -0.32 3.85
CA ALA A 214 -15.58 -0.18 4.57
C ALA A 214 -15.75 1.16 5.28
N ILE A 215 -14.71 1.63 5.99
CA ILE A 215 -14.81 2.86 6.80
C ILE A 215 -15.09 4.11 5.95
N PRO A 216 -14.50 4.30 4.76
CA PRO A 216 -14.82 5.48 3.95
C PRO A 216 -16.30 5.58 3.62
N LEU A 217 -16.93 4.48 3.19
CA LEU A 217 -18.35 4.45 2.84
C LEU A 217 -19.23 4.69 4.07
N TRP A 218 -18.88 4.10 5.21
CA TRP A 218 -19.56 4.37 6.46
C TRP A 218 -19.48 5.85 6.87
N LEU A 219 -18.31 6.48 6.72
CA LEU A 219 -18.15 7.92 6.97
C LEU A 219 -19.03 8.73 6.02
N LEU A 220 -19.02 8.44 4.72
CA LEU A 220 -19.89 9.13 3.76
C LEU A 220 -21.37 9.03 4.16
N ALA A 221 -21.82 7.86 4.59
CA ALA A 221 -23.20 7.67 5.07
C ALA A 221 -23.49 8.53 6.32
N VAL A 222 -22.56 8.60 7.28
CA VAL A 222 -22.71 9.43 8.49
C VAL A 222 -22.82 10.92 8.16
N TYR A 223 -22.06 11.39 7.15
CA TYR A 223 -22.15 12.78 6.67
C TYR A 223 -23.40 13.06 5.81
N GLY A 224 -24.25 12.05 5.58
CA GLY A 224 -25.51 12.17 4.86
C GLY A 224 -25.36 12.14 3.34
N PHE A 225 -24.36 11.42 2.81
CA PHE A 225 -24.19 11.22 1.38
C PHE A 225 -25.42 10.55 0.75
N ASN A 226 -25.96 11.13 -0.32
CA ASN A 226 -27.12 10.63 -1.04
C ASN A 226 -26.73 10.11 -2.43
N GLU A 227 -26.63 8.80 -2.59
CA GLU A 227 -26.27 8.14 -3.86
C GLU A 227 -27.19 8.50 -5.03
N THR A 228 -28.46 8.82 -4.75
CA THR A 228 -29.48 9.13 -5.78
C THR A 228 -29.64 10.63 -6.05
N GLY A 229 -28.99 11.47 -5.24
CA GLY A 229 -29.09 12.92 -5.35
C GLY A 229 -28.23 13.48 -6.48
N ALA A 230 -28.83 14.31 -7.34
CA ALA A 230 -28.09 15.08 -8.34
C ALA A 230 -27.13 16.11 -7.71
N GLN A 231 -27.45 16.59 -6.49
CA GLN A 231 -26.60 17.47 -5.69
C GLN A 231 -26.49 16.93 -4.26
N GLN A 232 -25.33 17.13 -3.64
CA GLN A 232 -25.04 16.72 -2.27
C GLN A 232 -25.23 17.90 -1.31
N SER A 233 -25.56 17.60 -0.05
CA SER A 233 -25.56 18.60 1.01
C SER A 233 -24.13 19.10 1.28
N ALA A 234 -23.99 20.30 1.86
CA ALA A 234 -22.69 20.82 2.26
C ALA A 234 -21.96 19.85 3.23
N SER A 235 -22.70 19.26 4.17
CA SER A 235 -22.18 18.23 5.09
C SER A 235 -21.63 17.01 4.34
N ALA A 236 -22.34 16.53 3.32
CA ALA A 236 -21.89 15.38 2.53
C ALA A 236 -20.62 15.71 1.73
N ILE A 237 -20.51 16.92 1.18
CA ILE A 237 -19.29 17.41 0.49
C ILE A 237 -18.11 17.46 1.47
N ASP A 238 -18.31 18.02 2.67
CA ASP A 238 -17.29 18.06 3.72
C ASP A 238 -16.87 16.64 4.14
N GLY A 239 -17.81 15.71 4.22
CA GLY A 239 -17.55 14.29 4.49
C GLY A 239 -16.67 13.64 3.42
N ILE A 240 -16.92 13.94 2.13
CA ILE A 240 -16.09 13.47 1.02
C ILE A 240 -14.68 14.06 1.14
N ILE A 241 -14.53 15.36 1.37
CA ILE A 241 -13.22 16.02 1.51
C ILE A 241 -12.45 15.48 2.73
N MET A 242 -13.13 15.31 3.87
CA MET A 242 -12.55 14.74 5.09
C MET A 242 -11.96 13.34 4.84
N THR A 243 -12.73 12.50 4.15
CA THR A 243 -12.36 11.12 3.90
C THR A 243 -11.34 10.99 2.76
N ALA A 244 -11.41 11.85 1.76
CA ALA A 244 -10.51 11.85 0.61
C ALA A 244 -9.17 12.52 0.89
N VAL A 245 -9.07 13.44 1.85
CA VAL A 245 -7.83 14.24 2.05
C VAL A 245 -7.33 14.13 3.49
N TRP A 246 -8.13 14.56 4.46
CA TRP A 246 -7.65 14.76 5.82
C TRP A 246 -7.36 13.45 6.56
N ILE A 247 -8.21 12.44 6.40
CA ILE A 247 -7.98 11.12 7.01
C ILE A 247 -6.73 10.44 6.43
N PRO A 248 -6.52 10.37 5.10
CA PRO A 248 -5.27 9.87 4.52
C PRO A 248 -4.03 10.63 5.02
N ILE A 249 -4.09 11.96 5.16
CA ILE A 249 -3.00 12.75 5.75
C ILE A 249 -2.72 12.32 7.19
N ALA A 250 -3.75 12.19 8.02
CA ALA A 250 -3.59 11.77 9.41
C ALA A 250 -2.98 10.36 9.51
N LEU A 251 -3.45 9.42 8.68
CA LEU A 251 -2.90 8.06 8.61
C LEU A 251 -1.44 8.06 8.14
N ALA A 252 -1.08 8.90 7.16
CA ALA A 252 0.30 9.04 6.70
C ALA A 252 1.22 9.58 7.82
N ILE A 253 0.77 10.55 8.61
CA ILE A 253 1.52 11.07 9.76
C ILE A 253 1.73 9.96 10.81
N VAL A 254 0.69 9.17 11.12
CA VAL A 254 0.82 8.02 12.02
C VAL A 254 1.80 6.99 11.46
N SER A 255 1.76 6.71 10.15
CA SER A 255 2.73 5.83 9.48
C SER A 255 4.17 6.34 9.59
N MET A 256 4.40 7.66 9.50
CA MET A 256 5.73 8.25 9.72
C MET A 256 6.23 8.00 11.15
N ILE A 257 5.37 8.20 12.16
CA ILE A 257 5.70 7.95 13.57
C ILE A 257 6.06 6.47 13.80
N ILE A 258 5.28 5.54 13.23
CA ILE A 258 5.56 4.10 13.34
C ILE A 258 6.89 3.74 12.66
N MET A 259 7.19 4.33 11.50
CA MET A 259 8.45 4.08 10.81
C MET A 259 9.66 4.66 11.56
N GLN A 260 9.47 5.75 12.31
CA GLN A 260 10.53 6.34 13.13
C GLN A 260 11.02 5.37 14.22
N VAL A 261 10.14 4.56 14.80
CA VAL A 261 10.49 3.55 15.81
C VAL A 261 11.00 2.24 15.21
N TYR A 262 11.09 2.11 13.89
CA TYR A 262 11.58 0.90 13.23
C TYR A 262 13.05 0.62 13.62
N PRO A 263 13.37 -0.56 14.21
CA PRO A 263 14.67 -0.80 14.84
C PRO A 263 15.74 -1.33 13.88
N ILE A 264 15.39 -1.81 12.69
CA ILE A 264 16.35 -2.44 11.77
C ILE A 264 17.00 -1.38 10.87
N SER A 265 18.24 -1.01 11.20
CA SER A 265 19.11 -0.19 10.35
C SER A 265 19.74 -1.02 9.22
N ASP A 266 20.29 -0.38 8.19
CA ASP A 266 21.02 -1.10 7.12
C ASP A 266 22.25 -1.84 7.66
N LYS A 267 22.95 -1.30 8.67
CA LYS A 267 24.07 -1.99 9.34
C LYS A 267 23.61 -3.26 10.04
N ASN A 268 22.43 -3.22 10.68
CA ASN A 268 21.87 -4.38 11.36
C ASN A 268 21.58 -5.50 10.36
N VAL A 269 21.08 -5.17 9.16
CA VAL A 269 20.80 -6.17 8.10
C VAL A 269 22.08 -6.89 7.68
N THR A 270 23.18 -6.14 7.44
CA THR A 270 24.46 -6.75 7.07
C THR A 270 25.00 -7.67 8.17
N ASP A 271 24.91 -7.25 9.44
CA ASP A 271 25.40 -8.05 10.55
C ASP A 271 24.54 -9.29 10.80
N ILE A 272 23.20 -9.19 10.70
CA ILE A 272 22.28 -10.33 10.81
C ILE A 272 22.58 -11.36 9.72
N ASN A 273 22.77 -10.93 8.48
CA ASN A 273 23.07 -11.86 7.38
C ASN A 273 24.42 -12.53 7.58
N ARG A 274 25.45 -11.80 8.03
CA ARG A 274 26.76 -12.38 8.35
C ARG A 274 26.66 -13.47 9.43
N GLN A 275 25.96 -13.17 10.54
CA GLN A 275 25.76 -14.15 11.63
C GLN A 275 24.98 -15.39 11.16
N LEU A 276 23.97 -15.20 10.30
CA LEU A 276 23.22 -16.33 9.73
C LEU A 276 24.08 -17.17 8.78
N ASP A 277 24.93 -16.56 7.97
CA ASP A 277 25.84 -17.28 7.09
C ASP A 277 26.87 -18.09 7.89
N GLU A 278 27.36 -17.57 9.02
CA GLU A 278 28.24 -18.31 9.95
C GLU A 278 27.55 -19.53 10.61
N VAL A 279 26.23 -19.50 10.79
CA VAL A 279 25.44 -20.58 11.42
C VAL A 279 24.92 -21.60 10.39
N ARG A 280 24.82 -21.21 9.11
CA ARG A 280 24.32 -22.07 8.02
C ARG A 280 25.40 -22.92 7.34
N VAL A 281 26.68 -22.61 7.58
CA VAL A 281 27.84 -23.41 7.14
C VAL A 281 28.11 -24.52 8.14
#